data_AF-A0A9X7TBE9-F1
#
_entry.id   AF-A0A9X7TBE9-F1
#
_cell.length_a   1.000
_cell.length_b   1.000
_cell.length_c   1.000
_cell.angle_alpha   90.00
_cell.angle_beta   90.00
_cell.angle_gamma   90.00
#
_symmetry.space_group_name_H-M   'P 1'
#
loop_
_entity.id
_entity.type
_entity.pdbx_description
1 polymer ?
#
loop_
_entity_poly.entity_id
_entity_poly.type
_entity_poly.pdbx_seq_one_letter_code
_entity_poly.pdbx_strand_id
1 'polypeptide(L)'
;MLNLYKLMNYKRKNSILKSVNILSPKLNESFRVVEIEPYDQTGVNALDGTPAAYDRAIETVKKALVTLEKRVTRRHNIYRVCVFSNTYGTFEFIFDPSTGKEY
;
A
#
# COMPACT_ATOMS: atom_id res chain seq x y z
N MET A 1 -4.23 -5.08 -13.61
CA MET A 1 -3.99 -4.56 -12.26
C MET A 1 -2.51 -4.67 -11.94
N LEU A 2 -1.87 -3.62 -11.44
CA LEU A 2 -0.42 -3.58 -11.18
C LEU A 2 -0.21 -3.66 -9.67
N ASN A 3 0.54 -4.66 -9.17
CA ASN A 3 0.81 -4.75 -7.74
C ASN A 3 2.10 -4.02 -7.37
N LEU A 4 2.16 -3.48 -6.15
CA LEU A 4 3.28 -2.70 -5.66
C LEU A 4 4.56 -3.54 -5.58
N TYR A 5 4.46 -4.84 -5.30
CA TYR A 5 5.61 -5.76 -5.33
C TYR A 5 6.36 -5.77 -6.68
N LYS A 6 5.62 -5.89 -7.80
CA LYS A 6 6.18 -5.88 -9.16
C LYS A 6 6.75 -4.50 -9.51
N LEU A 7 6.03 -3.43 -9.17
CA LEU A 7 6.50 -2.04 -9.37
C LEU A 7 7.82 -1.76 -8.64
N MET A 8 7.97 -2.31 -7.44
CA MET A 8 9.18 -2.15 -6.64
C MET A 8 10.33 -3.06 -7.06
N ASN A 9 10.09 -3.99 -8.00
CA ASN A 9 11.04 -5.03 -8.40
C ASN A 9 11.62 -5.79 -7.18
N TYR A 10 10.76 -6.07 -6.19
CA TYR A 10 11.18 -6.82 -5.01
C TYR A 10 11.34 -8.31 -5.33
N LYS A 11 12.34 -8.95 -4.71
CA LYS A 11 12.65 -10.39 -4.90
C LYS A 11 12.28 -11.27 -3.70
N ARG A 12 11.79 -10.69 -2.59
CA ARG A 12 11.47 -11.46 -1.36
C ARG A 12 10.23 -12.34 -1.58
N LYS A 13 10.32 -13.63 -1.27
CA LYS A 13 9.19 -14.57 -1.46
C LYS A 13 7.96 -14.16 -0.64
N ASN A 14 8.11 -13.78 0.62
CA ASN A 14 6.98 -13.46 1.50
C ASN A 14 6.93 -11.95 1.75
N SER A 15 6.07 -11.23 1.04
CA SER A 15 5.91 -9.79 1.19
C SER A 15 4.45 -9.40 1.04
N ILE A 16 3.94 -8.64 2.00
CA ILE A 16 2.60 -8.05 1.98
C ILE A 16 2.37 -7.18 0.74
N LEU A 17 3.41 -6.64 0.12
CA LEU A 17 3.29 -5.84 -1.10
C LEU A 17 2.72 -6.63 -2.30
N LYS A 18 2.68 -7.96 -2.22
CA LYS A 18 2.07 -8.81 -3.25
C LYS A 18 0.56 -8.66 -3.31
N SER A 19 -0.08 -8.36 -2.19
CA SER A 19 -1.52 -8.10 -2.07
C SER A 19 -1.87 -6.61 -2.09
N VAL A 20 -0.89 -5.75 -2.40
CA VAL A 20 -1.10 -4.31 -2.54
C VAL A 20 -1.25 -3.99 -4.02
N ASN A 21 -2.47 -3.66 -4.41
CA ASN A 21 -2.81 -3.29 -5.78
C ASN A 21 -2.80 -1.78 -5.94
N ILE A 22 -2.13 -1.28 -6.98
CA ILE A 22 -2.18 0.13 -7.35
C ILE A 22 -3.13 0.27 -8.52
N LEU A 23 -4.20 1.03 -8.30
CA LEU A 23 -5.16 1.39 -9.32
C LEU A 23 -4.79 2.73 -9.93
N SER A 24 -4.95 2.84 -11.24
CA SER A 24 -4.80 4.12 -11.93
C SER A 24 -5.88 5.09 -11.46
N PRO A 25 -5.56 6.37 -11.26
CA PRO A 25 -6.57 7.38 -10.94
C PRO A 25 -7.64 7.37 -12.02
N LYS A 26 -8.91 7.55 -11.63
CA LYS A 26 -9.93 7.92 -12.60
C LYS A 26 -9.58 9.29 -13.20
N LEU A 27 -10.10 9.58 -14.40
CA LEU A 27 -9.83 10.84 -15.12
C LEU A 27 -10.07 12.12 -14.29
N ASN A 28 -10.86 12.03 -13.22
CA ASN A 28 -11.22 13.15 -12.35
C ASN A 28 -10.57 13.08 -10.95
N GLU A 29 -9.72 12.09 -10.69
CA GLU A 29 -9.04 11.93 -9.40
C GLU A 29 -7.56 12.32 -9.53
N SER A 30 -7.10 13.19 -8.63
CA SER A 30 -5.69 13.63 -8.56
C SER A 30 -4.79 12.63 -7.82
N PHE A 31 -5.34 11.49 -7.39
CA PHE A 31 -4.70 10.57 -6.45
C PHE A 31 -4.66 9.14 -7.02
N ARG A 32 -3.63 8.39 -6.67
CA ARG A 32 -3.56 6.95 -6.97
C ARG A 32 -4.18 6.18 -5.81
N VAL A 33 -5.12 5.28 -6.10
CA VAL A 33 -5.70 4.42 -5.07
C VAL A 33 -4.81 3.19 -4.89
N VAL A 34 -4.44 2.93 -3.64
CA VAL A 34 -3.66 1.78 -3.21
C VAL A 34 -4.56 0.94 -2.32
N GLU A 35 -5.00 -0.18 -2.84
CA GLU A 35 -5.81 -1.14 -2.10
C GLU A 35 -4.88 -2.18 -1.49
N ILE A 36 -4.94 -2.29 -0.16
CA ILE A 36 -4.23 -3.30 0.60
C ILE A 36 -5.22 -4.40 0.90
N GLU A 37 -5.09 -5.49 0.15
CA GLU A 37 -5.77 -6.72 0.50
C GLU A 37 -4.92 -7.52 1.48
N PRO A 38 -5.54 -8.26 2.39
CA PRO A 38 -4.84 -8.92 3.48
C PRO A 38 -4.00 -10.16 3.14
N TYR A 39 -3.89 -10.54 1.87
CA TYR A 39 -3.37 -11.86 1.49
C TYR A 39 -1.84 -11.91 1.54
N ASP A 40 -1.27 -12.45 2.63
CA ASP A 40 0.07 -13.00 2.56
C ASP A 40 0.04 -14.46 2.06
N GLN A 41 1.14 -14.93 1.47
CA GLN A 41 1.20 -16.26 0.84
C GLN A 41 1.15 -17.43 1.86
N THR A 42 1.04 -17.15 3.15
CA THR A 42 1.01 -18.15 4.22
C THR A 42 -0.40 -18.64 4.54
N GLY A 43 -1.42 -18.05 3.91
CA GLY A 43 -2.83 -18.37 4.19
C GLY A 43 -3.37 -17.70 5.46
N VAL A 44 -2.56 -16.84 6.09
CA VAL A 44 -2.95 -16.00 7.22
C VAL A 44 -3.08 -14.56 6.72
N ASN A 45 -4.14 -13.88 7.14
CA ASN A 45 -4.28 -12.46 6.89
C ASN A 45 -3.25 -11.70 7.73
N ALA A 46 -2.27 -11.08 7.08
CA ALA A 46 -1.19 -10.35 7.76
C ALA A 46 -1.67 -9.13 8.59
N LEU A 47 -2.88 -8.65 8.29
CA LEU A 47 -3.56 -7.55 8.96
C LEU A 47 -4.53 -8.02 10.05
N ASP A 48 -4.94 -9.29 10.08
CA ASP A 48 -5.88 -9.83 11.10
C ASP A 48 -5.18 -10.38 12.35
N GLY A 49 -3.86 -10.25 12.43
CA GLY A 49 -3.05 -10.67 13.58
C GLY A 49 -3.16 -9.71 14.76
N THR A 50 -2.02 -9.25 15.27
CA THR A 50 -1.99 -8.25 16.36
C THR A 50 -2.03 -6.83 15.81
N PRO A 51 -2.43 -5.82 16.60
CA PRO A 51 -2.34 -4.42 16.18
C PRO A 51 -0.93 -4.03 15.71
N ALA A 52 0.11 -4.56 16.37
CA ALA A 52 1.49 -4.35 15.96
C ALA A 52 1.85 -4.98 14.60
N ALA A 53 1.19 -6.07 14.18
CA ALA A 53 1.36 -6.63 12.84
C ALA A 53 0.67 -5.74 11.79
N TYR A 54 -0.53 -5.25 12.10
CA TYR A 54 -1.26 -4.29 11.29
C TYR A 54 -0.43 -3.02 11.04
N ASP A 55 0.06 -2.37 12.09
CA ASP A 55 0.88 -1.15 11.98
C ASP A 55 2.14 -1.39 11.16
N ARG A 56 2.83 -2.52 11.37
CA ARG A 56 4.04 -2.87 10.59
C ARG A 56 3.75 -3.08 9.11
N ALA A 57 2.60 -3.65 8.77
CA ALA A 57 2.20 -3.85 7.39
C ALA A 57 1.94 -2.50 6.71
N ILE A 58 1.20 -1.60 7.37
CA ILE A 58 0.96 -0.23 6.89
C ILE A 58 2.27 0.53 6.68
N GLU A 59 3.18 0.49 7.65
CA GLU A 59 4.49 1.13 7.53
C GLU A 59 5.33 0.55 6.39
N THR A 60 5.22 -0.75 6.13
CA THR A 60 5.89 -1.40 5.00
C THR A 60 5.36 -0.88 3.67
N VAL A 61 4.04 -0.68 3.56
CA VAL A 61 3.41 -0.09 2.37
C VAL A 61 3.83 1.36 2.18
N LYS A 62 3.77 2.20 3.22
CA LYS A 62 4.21 3.60 3.16
C LYS A 62 5.64 3.72 2.66
N LYS A 63 6.58 2.93 3.22
CA LYS A 63 7.99 2.90 2.78
C LYS A 63 8.14 2.50 1.31
N ALA A 64 7.35 1.54 0.84
CA ALA A 64 7.35 1.14 -0.56
C ALA A 64 6.83 2.27 -1.47
N LEU A 65 5.77 2.98 -1.07
CA LEU A 65 5.23 4.12 -1.81
C LEU A 65 6.22 5.30 -1.86
N VAL A 66 6.88 5.64 -0.75
CA VAL A 66 7.96 6.64 -0.73
C VAL A 66 9.08 6.27 -1.69
N THR A 67 9.46 4.99 -1.71
CA THR A 67 10.52 4.52 -2.62
C THR A 67 10.05 4.53 -4.08
N LEU A 68 8.80 4.17 -4.34
CA LEU A 68 8.19 4.25 -5.66
C LEU A 68 8.23 5.69 -6.15
N GLU A 69 7.75 6.64 -5.35
CA GLU A 69 7.70 8.06 -5.68
C GLU A 69 9.06 8.61 -6.13
N LYS A 70 10.10 8.29 -5.37
CA LYS A 70 11.50 8.65 -5.70
C LYS A 70 11.98 8.06 -7.03
N ARG A 71 11.44 6.91 -7.47
CA ARG A 71 11.80 6.30 -8.76
C ARG A 71 11.03 6.92 -9.92
N VAL A 72 9.75 7.26 -9.74
CA VAL A 72 8.91 7.65 -10.87
C VAL A 72 9.22 9.07 -11.37
N THR A 73 9.90 9.93 -10.58
CA THR A 73 10.52 11.26 -10.87
C THR A 73 9.77 12.28 -11.76
N ARG A 74 8.63 11.93 -12.34
CA ARG A 74 7.98 12.70 -13.40
C ARG A 74 6.72 13.43 -12.94
N ARG A 75 6.12 13.02 -11.81
CA ARG A 75 4.93 13.65 -11.19
C ARG A 75 4.86 13.33 -9.70
N HIS A 76 4.55 14.34 -8.88
CA HIS A 76 4.17 14.17 -7.47
C HIS A 76 2.86 13.38 -7.41
N ASN A 77 2.88 12.19 -6.79
CA ASN A 77 1.68 11.39 -6.56
C ASN A 77 1.29 11.44 -5.09
N ILE A 78 -0.01 11.57 -4.85
CA ILE A 78 -0.61 11.35 -3.53
C ILE A 78 -1.40 10.04 -3.62
N TYR A 79 -1.30 9.23 -2.57
CA TYR A 79 -1.87 7.89 -2.54
C TYR A 79 -3.05 7.84 -1.57
N ARG A 80 -4.23 7.45 -2.05
CA ARG A 80 -5.35 7.07 -1.19
C ARG A 80 -5.16 5.61 -0.81
N VAL A 81 -4.93 5.32 0.46
CA VAL A 81 -4.66 3.97 0.95
C VAL A 81 -5.92 3.39 1.56
N CYS A 82 -6.46 2.34 0.94
CA CYS A 82 -7.61 1.59 1.45
C CYS A 82 -7.12 0.28 2.04
N VAL A 83 -7.39 0.05 3.32
CA VAL A 83 -6.96 -1.12 4.07
C VAL A 83 -8.19 -1.98 4.38
N PHE A 84 -8.14 -3.25 3.99
CA PHE A 84 -9.19 -4.22 4.32
C PHE A 84 -8.66 -5.24 5.32
N SER A 85 -9.24 -5.26 6.53
CA SER A 85 -9.01 -6.29 7.55
C SER A 85 -10.34 -6.90 7.98
N ASN A 86 -10.38 -8.22 8.17
CA ASN A 86 -11.56 -8.87 8.72
C ASN A 86 -11.68 -8.62 10.23
N THR A 87 -10.55 -8.45 10.93
CA THR A 87 -10.51 -8.19 12.38
C THR A 87 -10.81 -6.73 12.71
N TYR A 88 -10.21 -5.78 11.99
CA TYR A 88 -10.28 -4.35 12.31
C TYR A 88 -11.24 -3.56 11.41
N GLY A 89 -11.85 -4.22 10.42
CA GLY A 89 -12.71 -3.58 9.44
C GLY A 89 -11.93 -2.85 8.34
N THR A 90 -12.62 -1.93 7.67
CA THR A 90 -12.02 -1.11 6.61
C THR A 90 -11.49 0.20 7.19
N PHE A 91 -10.25 0.56 6.84
CA PHE A 91 -9.63 1.82 7.21
C PHE A 91 -9.08 2.52 5.97
N GLU A 92 -9.18 3.84 5.94
CA GLU A 92 -8.78 4.62 4.78
C GLU A 92 -8.09 5.91 5.22
N PHE A 93 -7.03 6.28 4.51
CA PHE A 93 -6.31 7.54 4.72
C PHE A 93 -5.63 8.01 3.43
N ILE A 94 -5.30 9.30 3.37
CA ILE A 94 -4.51 9.86 2.29
C ILE A 94 -3.05 9.95 2.73
N PHE A 95 -2.14 9.50 1.89
CA PHE A 95 -0.69 9.51 2.14
C PHE A 95 0.05 10.34 1.09
N ASP A 96 0.75 11.38 1.54
CA ASP A 96 1.70 12.13 0.72
C ASP A 96 3.12 11.56 0.92
N PRO A 97 3.68 10.84 -0.06
CA PRO A 97 4.98 10.19 0.03
C PRO A 97 6.17 11.17 -0.02
N SER A 98 5.96 12.42 -0.46
CA SER A 98 7.02 13.43 -0.56
C SER A 98 7.28 14.09 0.80
N THR A 99 6.22 14.26 1.58
CA THR A 99 6.27 14.86 2.92
C THR A 99 6.20 13.82 4.03
N GLY A 100 5.75 12.61 3.73
CA GLY A 100 5.50 11.54 4.72
C GLY A 100 4.26 11.79 5.57
N LYS A 101 3.38 12.71 5.18
CA LYS A 101 2.17 13.07 5.95
C LYS A 101 0.98 12.20 5.59
N GLU A 102 0.14 11.96 6.60
CA GLU A 102 -1.16 11.31 6.51
C GLU A 102 -2.26 12.32 6.78
N TYR A 103 -3.37 12.21 6.04
CA TYR A 103 -4.54 13.07 6.13
C TYR A 103 -5.83 12.26 6.19
#